data_AF-A0A9P0LDA0-F1
#
_entry.id   AF-A0A9P0LDA0-F1
#
_cell.length_a   1.000
_cell.length_b   1.000
_cell.length_c   1.000
_cell.angle_alpha   90.00
_cell.angle_beta   90.00
_cell.angle_gamma   90.00
#
_symmetry.space_group_name_H-M   'P 1'
#
loop_
_entity.id
_entity.type
_entity.pdbx_description
1 polymer ?
#
loop_
_entity_poly.entity_id
_entity_poly.type
_entity_poly.pdbx_seq_one_letter_code
_entity_poly.pdbx_strand_id
1 'polypeptide(L)'
;MKYVVVFIGLCLAVVNSMPLEVAEDEDGEQYYMVPLSRTRRSPQSQTGVSANQQGVTLSHGGNILDRNGHTLDGSAYASKGYHSPGLRPDAFGGQLNYNHEPSRTSGYLGADHVRGFGTDARAGVQHDFYRNKNFNVGAGVGAERHYGGPYGNGPTQLGGFIRATGRF
;
A
#
# COMPACT_ATOMS: atom_id res chain seq x y z
N MET A 1 33.15 -11.00 19.94
CA MET A 1 34.03 -10.79 18.77
C MET A 1 33.83 -11.83 17.65
N LYS A 2 33.58 -13.11 17.94
CA LYS A 2 33.38 -14.16 16.91
C LYS A 2 32.22 -13.90 15.94
N TYR A 3 31.10 -13.31 16.40
CA TYR A 3 29.93 -13.04 15.56
C TYR A 3 30.12 -11.86 14.58
N VAL A 4 31.02 -10.92 14.87
CA VAL A 4 31.29 -9.77 14.00
C VAL A 4 32.07 -10.19 12.76
N VAL A 5 32.99 -11.15 12.91
CA VAL A 5 33.79 -11.69 11.80
C VAL A 5 32.91 -12.47 10.82
N VAL A 6 31.94 -13.23 11.33
CA VAL A 6 30.97 -13.97 10.49
C VAL A 6 30.08 -13.01 9.70
N PHE A 7 29.63 -11.92 10.34
CA PHE A 7 28.77 -10.92 9.69
C PHE A 7 29.52 -10.16 8.58
N ILE A 8 30.78 -9.76 8.83
CA ILE A 8 31.63 -9.11 7.83
C ILE A 8 31.95 -10.07 6.66
N GLY A 9 32.21 -11.35 6.96
CA GLY A 9 32.44 -12.38 5.95
C GLY A 9 31.22 -12.61 5.04
N LEU A 10 30.02 -12.62 5.61
CA LEU A 10 28.76 -12.72 4.86
C LEU A 10 28.56 -11.50 3.95
N CYS A 11 28.83 -10.29 4.46
CA CYS A 11 28.70 -9.06 3.66
C CYS A 11 29.67 -9.03 2.47
N LEU A 12 30.90 -9.51 2.62
CA LEU A 12 31.89 -9.55 1.53
C LEU A 12 31.58 -10.64 0.49
N ALA A 13 30.97 -11.76 0.88
CA ALA A 13 30.56 -12.81 -0.05
C ALA A 13 29.41 -12.36 -0.98
N VAL A 14 28.46 -11.58 -0.47
CA VAL A 14 27.31 -11.07 -1.24
C VAL A 14 27.71 -10.02 -2.28
N VAL A 15 28.77 -9.25 -2.02
CA VAL A 15 29.26 -8.23 -2.97
C VAL A 15 29.96 -8.86 -4.18
N ASN A 16 30.63 -9.99 -4.01
CA ASN A 16 31.35 -10.67 -5.11
C ASN A 16 30.43 -11.54 -6.00
N SER A 17 29.18 -11.78 -5.61
CA SER A 17 28.23 -12.59 -6.39
C SER A 17 27.25 -11.77 -7.23
N MET A 18 27.49 -10.48 -7.42
CA MET A 18 26.69 -9.66 -8.33
C MET A 18 27.21 -9.84 -9.77
N PRO A 19 26.44 -10.48 -10.68
CA PRO A 19 26.75 -10.37 -12.10
C PRO A 19 26.53 -8.91 -12.50
N LEU A 20 27.63 -8.20 -12.80
CA LEU A 20 27.56 -6.94 -13.51
C LEU A 20 27.36 -7.30 -14.99
N GLU A 21 26.12 -7.61 -15.38
CA GLU A 21 25.77 -7.73 -16.80
C GLU A 21 25.77 -6.32 -17.39
N VAL A 22 26.93 -5.94 -17.95
CA VAL A 22 27.02 -4.85 -18.92
C VAL A 22 26.57 -5.44 -20.24
N ALA A 23 25.39 -5.04 -20.71
CA ALA A 23 24.95 -5.35 -22.06
C ALA A 23 25.78 -4.50 -23.03
N GLU A 24 26.72 -5.13 -23.74
CA GLU A 24 27.48 -4.54 -24.84
C GLU A 24 26.78 -4.89 -26.17
N ASP A 25 26.59 -3.88 -27.03
CA ASP A 25 26.13 -4.05 -28.41
C ASP A 25 27.33 -4.32 -29.34
N GLU A 26 27.10 -4.87 -30.54
CA GLU A 26 28.16 -5.30 -31.48
C GLU A 26 29.07 -4.14 -31.95
N ASP A 27 28.66 -2.88 -31.75
CA ASP A 27 29.41 -1.66 -32.11
C ASP A 27 30.11 -0.95 -30.92
N GLY A 28 30.06 -1.49 -29.69
CA GLY A 28 30.81 -0.94 -28.54
C GLY A 28 30.26 0.35 -27.92
N GLU A 29 29.04 0.76 -28.28
CA GLU A 29 28.36 1.93 -27.72
C GLU A 29 27.75 1.62 -26.35
N GLN A 30 28.10 2.43 -25.33
CA GLN A 30 27.61 2.27 -23.95
C GLN A 30 26.24 2.91 -23.77
N TYR A 31 25.19 2.10 -23.70
CA TYR A 31 23.85 2.57 -23.38
C TYR A 31 23.55 2.46 -21.88
N TYR A 32 23.38 3.61 -21.23
CA TYR A 32 22.82 3.63 -19.88
C TYR A 32 21.34 3.29 -19.96
N MET A 33 20.97 2.08 -19.51
CA MET A 33 19.58 1.77 -19.21
C MET A 33 19.11 2.63 -18.04
N VAL A 34 18.59 3.82 -18.34
CA VAL A 34 17.91 4.65 -17.34
C VAL A 34 16.71 3.84 -16.86
N PRO A 35 16.63 3.50 -15.56
CA PRO A 35 15.46 2.82 -15.05
C PRO A 35 14.26 3.75 -15.25
N LEU A 36 13.33 3.35 -16.10
CA LEU A 36 11.97 3.84 -16.03
C LEU A 36 11.45 3.45 -14.64
N SER A 37 11.59 4.38 -13.68
CA SER A 37 10.80 4.37 -12.46
C SER A 37 9.35 4.48 -12.93
N ARG A 38 8.73 3.34 -13.22
CA ARG A 38 7.27 3.26 -13.17
C ARG A 38 6.92 3.36 -11.70
N THR A 39 6.96 4.58 -11.16
CA THR A 39 5.91 5.02 -10.26
C THR A 39 4.65 4.54 -10.95
N ARG A 40 3.88 3.63 -10.33
CA ARG A 40 2.51 3.43 -10.78
C ARG A 40 1.98 4.86 -10.88
N ARG A 41 1.73 5.35 -12.09
CA ARG A 41 0.94 6.57 -12.26
C ARG A 41 -0.40 6.15 -11.68
N SER A 42 -0.56 6.34 -10.38
CA SER A 42 -1.86 6.27 -9.73
C SER A 42 -2.68 7.26 -10.54
N PRO A 43 -3.64 6.77 -11.33
CA PRO A 43 -4.30 7.61 -12.33
C PRO A 43 -4.89 8.82 -11.61
N GLN A 44 -4.66 9.99 -12.22
CA GLN A 44 -4.91 11.32 -11.69
C GLN A 44 -6.29 11.48 -11.04
N SER A 45 -7.26 10.69 -11.50
CA SER A 45 -8.50 10.39 -10.81
C SER A 45 -9.15 9.20 -11.51
N GLN A 46 -9.80 8.32 -10.76
CA GLN A 46 -10.59 7.20 -11.26
C GLN A 46 -11.94 7.18 -10.59
N THR A 47 -12.98 7.32 -11.39
CA THR A 47 -14.34 7.02 -10.98
C THR A 47 -14.76 5.70 -11.63
N GLY A 48 -15.22 4.77 -10.82
CA GLY A 48 -15.71 3.48 -11.24
C GLY A 48 -17.15 3.28 -10.79
N VAL A 49 -17.96 2.71 -11.66
CA VAL A 49 -19.27 2.16 -11.30
C VAL A 49 -19.20 0.67 -11.58
N SER A 50 -19.50 -0.13 -10.56
CA SER A 50 -19.58 -1.58 -10.67
C SER A 50 -21.00 -2.01 -10.31
N ALA A 51 -21.56 -2.91 -11.11
CA ALA A 51 -22.83 -3.56 -10.82
C ALA A 51 -22.61 -5.07 -10.84
N ASN A 52 -23.16 -5.76 -9.85
CA ASN A 52 -23.14 -7.21 -9.76
C ASN A 52 -24.55 -7.72 -9.40
N GLN A 53 -24.72 -9.03 -9.22
CA GLN A 53 -26.03 -9.62 -8.90
C GLN A 53 -26.63 -9.13 -7.57
N GLN A 54 -25.82 -8.56 -6.69
CA GLN A 54 -26.19 -8.19 -5.33
C GLN A 54 -26.48 -6.67 -5.20
N GLY A 55 -25.90 -5.83 -6.07
CA GLY A 55 -26.10 -4.39 -6.03
C GLY A 55 -25.21 -3.57 -6.97
N VAL A 56 -25.19 -2.26 -6.72
CA VAL A 56 -24.38 -1.27 -7.44
C VAL A 56 -23.42 -0.59 -6.46
N THR A 57 -22.17 -0.42 -6.88
CA THR A 57 -21.12 0.30 -6.16
C THR A 57 -20.58 1.42 -7.01
N LEU A 58 -20.57 2.63 -6.46
CA LEU A 58 -19.85 3.78 -6.99
C LEU A 58 -18.57 3.96 -6.18
N SER A 59 -17.43 4.02 -6.84
CA SER A 59 -16.14 4.26 -6.20
C SER A 59 -15.41 5.40 -6.90
N HIS A 60 -14.70 6.22 -6.14
CA HIS A 60 -13.82 7.25 -6.64
C HIS A 60 -12.49 7.17 -5.92
N GLY A 61 -11.38 7.21 -6.64
CA GLY A 61 -10.05 7.27 -6.04
C GLY A 61 -9.10 8.06 -6.91
N GLY A 62 -8.12 8.69 -6.29
CA GLY A 62 -7.16 9.51 -7.01
C GLY A 62 -6.06 10.04 -6.11
N ASN A 63 -5.07 10.64 -6.74
CA ASN A 63 -4.01 11.34 -6.05
C ASN A 63 -4.49 12.75 -5.66
N ILE A 64 -4.40 13.08 -4.37
CA ILE A 64 -4.74 14.40 -3.82
C ILE A 64 -3.52 15.31 -3.82
N LEU A 65 -2.34 14.75 -3.50
CA LEU A 65 -1.07 15.45 -3.48
C LEU A 65 0.03 14.54 -4.02
N ASP A 66 0.81 15.05 -4.96
CA ASP A 66 2.07 14.43 -5.40
C ASP A 66 3.11 15.54 -5.56
N ARG A 67 3.99 15.68 -4.56
CA ARG A 67 5.03 16.71 -4.57
C ARG A 67 6.25 16.28 -3.77
N ASN A 68 7.44 16.43 -4.36
CA ASN A 68 8.73 16.25 -3.67
C ASN A 68 8.86 14.90 -2.93
N GLY A 69 8.33 13.81 -3.51
CA GLY A 69 8.38 12.49 -2.88
C GLY A 69 7.34 12.26 -1.78
N HIS A 70 6.42 13.20 -1.58
CA HIS A 70 5.20 13.03 -0.80
C HIS A 70 4.04 12.71 -1.73
N THR A 71 3.40 11.56 -1.53
CA THR A 71 2.17 11.21 -2.24
C THR A 71 1.05 10.99 -1.24
N LEU A 72 -0.08 11.65 -1.44
CA LEU A 72 -1.32 11.45 -0.69
C LEU A 72 -2.39 10.98 -1.67
N ASP A 73 -2.81 9.73 -1.54
CA ASP A 73 -3.87 9.14 -2.34
C ASP A 73 -5.14 9.03 -1.51
N GLY A 74 -6.28 9.38 -2.09
CA GLY A 74 -7.59 9.25 -1.47
C GLY A 74 -8.50 8.34 -2.27
N SER A 75 -9.36 7.63 -1.56
CA SER A 75 -10.41 6.81 -2.16
C SER A 75 -11.67 6.88 -1.31
N ALA A 76 -12.81 6.79 -1.96
CA ALA A 76 -14.13 6.73 -1.34
C ALA A 76 -15.04 5.83 -2.18
N TYR A 77 -16.03 5.20 -1.55
CA TYR A 77 -17.03 4.43 -2.26
C TYR A 77 -18.38 4.48 -1.52
N ALA A 78 -19.44 4.17 -2.25
CA ALA A 78 -20.76 3.92 -1.73
C ALA A 78 -21.40 2.77 -2.52
N SER A 79 -22.03 1.85 -1.81
CA SER A 79 -22.70 0.69 -2.41
C SER A 79 -24.14 0.57 -1.93
N LYS A 80 -25.01 0.10 -2.83
CA LYS A 80 -26.42 -0.16 -2.57
C LYS A 80 -26.79 -1.54 -3.10
N GLY A 81 -27.35 -2.38 -2.23
CA GLY A 81 -27.92 -3.66 -2.59
C GLY A 81 -29.32 -3.51 -3.18
N TYR A 82 -29.64 -4.31 -4.20
CA TYR A 82 -30.95 -4.27 -4.86
C TYR A 82 -32.10 -4.67 -3.93
N HIS A 83 -31.83 -5.53 -2.96
CA HIS A 83 -32.82 -6.05 -2.01
C HIS A 83 -32.92 -5.22 -0.72
N SER A 84 -32.14 -4.14 -0.59
CA SER A 84 -32.15 -3.32 0.62
C SER A 84 -33.18 -2.20 0.56
N PRO A 85 -34.02 -2.02 1.59
CA PRO A 85 -35.08 -1.03 1.59
C PRO A 85 -34.55 0.42 1.62
N GLY A 86 -35.20 1.29 0.84
CA GLY A 86 -34.98 2.73 0.80
C GLY A 86 -33.81 3.19 -0.09
N LEU A 87 -33.70 4.51 -0.28
CA LEU A 87 -32.74 5.15 -1.19
C LEU A 87 -31.33 5.34 -0.61
N ARG A 88 -31.15 5.11 0.71
CA ARG A 88 -29.86 5.30 1.37
C ARG A 88 -28.89 4.17 1.00
N PRO A 89 -27.59 4.48 0.79
CA PRO A 89 -26.55 3.45 0.60
C PRO A 89 -26.53 2.46 1.76
N ASP A 90 -26.17 1.22 1.46
CA ASP A 90 -26.04 0.16 2.46
C ASP A 90 -24.64 0.06 3.02
N ALA A 91 -23.64 0.48 2.25
CA ALA A 91 -22.31 0.72 2.77
C ALA A 91 -21.69 1.92 2.09
N PHE A 92 -20.81 2.60 2.80
CA PHE A 92 -19.96 3.65 2.26
C PHE A 92 -18.69 3.72 3.06
N GLY A 93 -17.60 4.12 2.42
CA GLY A 93 -16.31 4.18 3.10
C GLY A 93 -15.30 4.96 2.29
N GLY A 94 -14.09 5.00 2.83
CA GLY A 94 -12.98 5.65 2.18
C GLY A 94 -11.68 5.44 2.92
N GLN A 95 -10.60 5.74 2.22
CA GLN A 95 -9.25 5.59 2.73
C GLN A 95 -8.33 6.65 2.15
N LEU A 96 -7.52 7.24 3.03
CA LEU A 96 -6.39 8.09 2.72
C LEU A 96 -5.10 7.30 2.93
N ASN A 97 -4.20 7.37 1.97
CA ASN A 97 -2.88 6.76 2.01
C ASN A 97 -1.84 7.84 1.80
N TYR A 98 -0.95 8.02 2.75
CA TYR A 98 0.20 8.91 2.64
C TYR A 98 1.46 8.08 2.48
N ASN A 99 2.32 8.43 1.53
CA ASN A 99 3.61 7.81 1.32
C ASN A 99 4.68 8.89 1.17
N HIS A 100 5.78 8.74 1.92
CA HIS A 100 6.94 9.61 1.86
C HIS A 100 8.14 8.80 1.38
N GLU A 101 8.30 8.80 0.06
CA GLU A 101 9.23 7.97 -0.70
C GLU A 101 10.70 8.11 -0.26
N PRO A 102 11.22 9.32 0.05
CA PRO A 102 12.58 9.50 0.56
C PRO A 102 12.82 8.79 1.91
N SER A 103 11.84 8.84 2.81
CA SER A 103 11.92 8.17 4.11
C SER A 103 11.43 6.73 4.09
N ARG A 104 10.90 6.25 2.97
CA ARG A 104 10.27 4.93 2.81
C ARG A 104 9.21 4.62 3.88
N THR A 105 8.54 5.67 4.33
CA THR A 105 7.51 5.59 5.36
C THR A 105 6.18 5.86 4.70
N SER A 106 5.19 5.04 4.99
CA SER A 106 3.82 5.28 4.58
C SER A 106 2.86 5.08 5.74
N GLY A 107 1.69 5.70 5.62
CA GLY A 107 0.63 5.58 6.58
C GLY A 107 -0.71 5.60 5.88
N TYR A 108 -1.71 5.05 6.53
CA TYR A 108 -3.06 5.03 6.01
C TYR A 108 -4.07 5.30 7.12
N LEU A 109 -5.19 5.87 6.71
CA LEU A 109 -6.36 6.13 7.55
C LEU A 109 -7.58 5.77 6.72
N GLY A 110 -8.48 4.95 7.25
CA GLY A 110 -9.68 4.54 6.54
C GLY A 110 -10.87 4.37 7.48
N ALA A 111 -12.05 4.50 6.91
CA ALA A 111 -13.29 4.20 7.60
C ALA A 111 -14.29 3.59 6.63
N ASP A 112 -14.94 2.51 7.07
CA ASP A 112 -15.93 1.77 6.32
C ASP A 112 -17.20 1.65 7.17
N HIS A 113 -18.31 2.20 6.69
CA HIS A 113 -19.60 2.12 7.36
C HIS A 113 -20.52 1.17 6.61
N VAL A 114 -21.13 0.24 7.35
CA VAL A 114 -22.16 -0.68 6.85
C VAL A 114 -23.44 -0.45 7.64
N ARG A 115 -24.52 -0.16 6.91
CA ARG A 115 -25.83 0.12 7.47
C ARG A 115 -26.33 -1.06 8.29
N GLY A 116 -26.63 -0.79 9.55
CA GLY A 116 -27.11 -1.80 10.49
C GLY A 116 -26.00 -2.63 11.14
N PHE A 117 -24.74 -2.48 10.71
CA PHE A 117 -23.60 -3.20 11.26
C PHE A 117 -22.59 -2.30 11.95
N GLY A 118 -22.51 -1.01 11.62
CA GLY A 118 -21.60 -0.07 12.30
C GLY A 118 -20.54 0.51 11.36
N THR A 119 -19.48 1.06 11.96
CA THR A 119 -18.36 1.70 11.26
C THR A 119 -17.05 1.11 11.74
N ASP A 120 -16.24 0.60 10.82
CA ASP A 120 -14.87 0.17 11.09
C ASP A 120 -13.91 1.31 10.73
N ALA A 121 -13.16 1.80 11.71
CA ALA A 121 -12.10 2.78 11.47
C ALA A 121 -10.74 2.12 11.65
N ARG A 122 -9.84 2.34 10.70
CA ARG A 122 -8.49 1.78 10.70
C ARG A 122 -7.44 2.84 10.44
N ALA A 123 -6.31 2.69 11.09
CA ALA A 123 -5.16 3.57 10.96
C ALA A 123 -3.88 2.75 11.06
N GLY A 124 -2.86 3.11 10.31
CA GLY A 124 -1.58 2.42 10.44
C GLY A 124 -0.44 3.17 9.80
N VAL A 125 0.77 2.75 10.16
CA VAL A 125 2.03 3.25 9.63
C VAL A 125 2.95 2.09 9.34
N GLN A 126 3.76 2.22 8.30
CA GLN A 126 4.76 1.24 7.92
C GLN A 126 6.03 1.95 7.44
N HIS A 127 7.14 1.24 7.57
CA HIS A 127 8.46 1.72 7.19
C HIS A 127 9.27 0.59 6.56
N ASP A 128 9.79 0.82 5.36
CA ASP A 128 10.65 -0.13 4.67
C ASP A 128 12.12 0.14 5.02
N PHE A 129 12.69 -0.74 5.86
CA PHE A 129 14.11 -0.66 6.25
C PHE A 129 15.04 -0.90 5.04
N TYR A 130 14.63 -1.79 4.13
CA TYR A 130 15.41 -2.12 2.95
C TYR A 130 14.52 -2.19 1.72
N ARG A 131 14.89 -1.50 0.65
CA ARG A 131 14.16 -1.51 -0.62
C ARG A 131 15.13 -1.46 -1.78
N ASN A 132 15.10 -2.51 -2.59
CA ASN A 132 15.79 -2.61 -3.87
C ASN A 132 14.81 -3.14 -4.93
N LYS A 133 15.20 -3.16 -6.22
CA LYS A 133 14.35 -3.58 -7.34
C LYS A 133 13.76 -4.99 -7.17
N ASN A 134 14.51 -5.89 -6.54
CA ASN A 134 14.16 -7.31 -6.43
C ASN A 134 13.78 -7.73 -5.01
N PHE A 135 13.97 -6.87 -4.02
CA PHE A 135 13.80 -7.23 -2.62
C PHE A 135 13.39 -6.02 -1.77
N ASN A 136 12.33 -6.18 -0.98
CA ASN A 136 11.84 -5.19 -0.04
C ASN A 136 11.64 -5.86 1.33
N VAL A 137 12.11 -5.22 2.41
CA VAL A 137 11.85 -5.59 3.80
C VAL A 137 11.43 -4.37 4.58
N GLY A 138 10.33 -4.50 5.32
CA GLY A 138 9.78 -3.45 6.17
C GLY A 138 9.00 -4.00 7.35
N ALA A 139 8.58 -3.10 8.24
CA ALA A 139 7.64 -3.41 9.30
C ALA A 139 6.56 -2.33 9.39
N GLY A 140 5.45 -2.67 9.99
CA GLY A 140 4.36 -1.75 10.23
C GLY A 140 3.56 -2.08 11.47
N VAL A 141 2.81 -1.09 11.91
CA VAL A 141 1.85 -1.21 13.01
C VAL A 141 0.55 -0.56 12.59
N GLY A 142 -0.55 -1.09 13.08
CA GLY A 142 -1.88 -0.59 12.81
C GLY A 142 -2.82 -0.79 13.98
N ALA A 143 -3.89 0.00 13.96
CA ALA A 143 -5.00 -0.06 14.87
C ALA A 143 -6.30 -0.08 14.07
N GLU A 144 -7.23 -0.91 14.48
CA GLU A 144 -8.59 -0.95 13.95
C GLU A 144 -9.59 -0.93 15.09
N ARG A 145 -10.71 -0.25 14.90
CA ARG A 145 -11.81 -0.24 15.86
C ARG A 145 -13.15 -0.17 15.17
N HIS A 146 -14.04 -1.06 15.60
CA HIS A 146 -15.44 -1.08 15.22
C HIS A 146 -16.29 -0.19 16.14
N TYR A 147 -17.17 0.62 15.56
CA TYR A 147 -18.08 1.53 16.26
C TYR A 147 -19.53 1.31 15.83
N GLY A 148 -20.43 1.18 16.80
CA GLY A 148 -21.87 0.99 16.54
C GLY A 148 -22.26 -0.45 16.19
N GLY A 149 -23.41 -0.63 15.55
CA GLY A 149 -23.95 -1.95 15.20
C GLY A 149 -24.73 -2.65 16.33
N PRO A 150 -25.28 -3.85 16.07
CA PRO A 150 -26.14 -4.57 17.00
C PRO A 150 -25.40 -5.07 18.25
N TYR A 151 -24.08 -5.21 18.13
CA TYR A 151 -23.19 -5.69 19.19
C TYR A 151 -22.40 -4.56 19.88
N GLY A 152 -22.66 -3.30 19.50
CA GLY A 152 -21.99 -2.12 20.07
C GLY A 152 -20.52 -1.99 19.62
N ASN A 153 -19.80 -1.08 20.29
CA ASN A 153 -18.41 -0.79 19.95
C ASN A 153 -17.51 -1.99 20.24
N GLY A 154 -16.75 -2.42 19.24
CA GLY A 154 -15.73 -3.44 19.40
C GLY A 154 -14.50 -2.92 20.16
N PRO A 155 -13.69 -3.82 20.73
CA PRO A 155 -12.38 -3.45 21.28
C PRO A 155 -11.46 -2.95 20.17
N THR A 156 -10.52 -2.07 20.51
CA THR A 156 -9.45 -1.69 19.59
C THR A 156 -8.54 -2.88 19.35
N GLN A 157 -8.39 -3.27 18.09
CA GLN A 157 -7.43 -4.27 17.66
C GLN A 157 -6.14 -3.57 17.28
N LEU A 158 -5.03 -3.99 17.88
CA LEU A 158 -3.69 -3.50 17.57
C LEU A 158 -2.90 -4.64 16.95
N GLY A 159 -2.19 -4.35 15.87
CA GLY A 159 -1.40 -5.35 15.14
C GLY A 159 -0.08 -4.77 14.67
N GLY A 160 0.97 -5.57 14.78
CA GLY A 160 2.27 -5.31 14.16
C GLY A 160 2.59 -6.40 13.15
N PHE A 161 3.31 -6.05 12.09
CA PHE A 161 3.74 -7.03 11.09
C PHE A 161 5.13 -6.68 10.55
N ILE A 162 5.81 -7.72 10.06
CA ILE A 162 7.02 -7.60 9.25
C ILE A 162 6.66 -8.11 7.85
N ARG A 163 7.10 -7.39 6.82
CA ARG A 163 6.89 -7.73 5.42
C ARG A 163 8.23 -7.93 4.75
N ALA A 164 8.37 -9.04 4.02
CA ALA A 164 9.46 -9.24 3.08
C ALA A 164 8.86 -9.66 1.73
N THR A 165 9.20 -8.96 0.66
CA THR A 165 8.73 -9.27 -0.70
C THR A 165 9.94 -9.34 -1.62
N GLY A 166 10.10 -10.48 -2.29
CA GLY A 166 11.13 -10.71 -3.29
C GLY A 166 10.52 -11.01 -4.65
N ARG A 167 11.19 -10.61 -5.73
CA ARG A 167 10.93 -11.09 -7.09
C ARG A 167 12.16 -11.87 -7.56
N PHE A 168 11.93 -13.10 -7.97
CA PHE A 168 12.89 -14.05 -8.51
C PHE A 168 12.46 -14.44 -9.92
#